data_AF-A0A174CM70-F1
#
_entry.id   AF-A0A174CM70-F1
#
_cell.length_a   1.000
_cell.length_b   1.000
_cell.length_c   1.000
_cell.angle_alpha   90.00
_cell.angle_beta   90.00
_cell.angle_gamma   90.00
#
_symmetry.space_group_name_H-M   'P 1'
#
loop_
_entity.id
_entity.type
_entity.pdbx_description
1 polymer ?
#
loop_
_entity_poly.entity_id
_entity_poly.type
_entity_poly.pdbx_seq_one_letter_code
_entity_poly.pdbx_strand_id
1 'polypeptide(L)' 'MAMIENEVEKKVYKVEDVQNLLGLGRSKAYEFIENVYYDRKPFRVLKIGRSYRIPCNSFDRWLNGDEERERVRAE' A
#
# COMPACT_ATOMS: atom_id res chain seq x y z
N MET A 1 22.01 10.00 27.97
CA MET A 1 20.64 9.53 27.65
C MET A 1 20.28 10.08 26.29
N ALA A 2 20.56 9.32 25.22
CA ALA A 2 19.89 9.53 23.95
C ALA A 2 18.68 8.60 23.99
N MET A 3 17.49 9.17 24.09
CA MET A 3 16.27 8.42 23.86
C MET A 3 16.28 8.09 22.37
N ILE A 4 16.76 6.89 22.04
CA ILE A 4 16.51 6.29 20.73
C ILE A 4 15.02 5.99 20.79
N GLU A 5 14.22 6.96 20.33
CA GLU A 5 12.87 6.67 19.90
C GLU A 5 13.02 5.54 18.88
N ASN A 6 12.75 4.32 19.32
CA ASN A 6 12.39 3.26 18.41
C ASN A 6 11.13 3.79 17.72
N GLU A 7 11.33 4.57 16.66
CA GLU A 7 10.39 4.68 15.57
C GLU A 7 10.11 3.24 15.20
N VAL A 8 9.02 2.71 15.75
CA VAL A 8 8.43 1.48 15.26
C VAL A 8 8.00 1.89 13.86
N GLU A 9 8.92 1.76 12.90
CA GLU A 9 8.73 2.06 11.51
C GLU A 9 7.35 1.51 11.18
N LYS A 10 6.38 2.38 10.86
CA LYS A 10 5.03 1.91 10.57
C LYS A 10 5.16 0.99 9.37
N LYS A 11 5.21 -0.32 9.63
CA LYS A 11 5.44 -1.32 8.57
C LYS A 11 4.22 -1.49 7.68
N VAL A 12 3.07 -0.98 8.12
CA VAL A 12 1.77 -1.12 7.46
C VAL A 12 0.95 0.17 7.50
N TYR A 13 0.39 0.54 6.36
CA TYR A 13 -0.65 1.55 6.19
C TYR A 13 -2.03 0.96 6.43
N LYS A 14 -2.94 1.80 6.94
CA LYS A 14 -4.38 1.54 6.94
C LYS A 14 -5.01 2.06 5.65
N VAL A 15 -6.25 1.67 5.40
CA VAL A 15 -7.04 2.20 4.27
C VAL A 15 -7.15 3.74 4.35
N GLU A 16 -7.29 4.30 5.55
CA GLU A 16 -7.33 5.74 5.77
C GLU A 16 -6.01 6.43 5.40
N ASP A 17 -4.86 5.81 5.70
CA ASP A 17 -3.56 6.37 5.31
C ASP A 17 -3.43 6.37 3.78
N VAL A 18 -3.78 5.26 3.12
CA VAL A 18 -3.78 5.14 1.66
C VAL A 18 -4.76 6.13 1.01
N GLN A 19 -5.92 6.34 1.62
CA GLN A 19 -6.89 7.32 1.17
C GLN A 19 -6.28 8.73 1.15
N ASN A 20 -5.58 9.13 2.21
CA ASN A 20 -4.92 10.43 2.28
C ASN A 20 -3.71 10.51 1.33
N LEU A 21 -2.89 9.45 1.24
CA LEU A 21 -1.72 9.39 0.37
C LEU A 21 -2.09 9.46 -1.12
N LEU A 22 -3.17 8.81 -1.53
CA LEU A 22 -3.65 8.80 -2.92
C LEU A 22 -4.70 9.88 -3.22
N GLY A 23 -5.15 10.64 -2.21
CA GLY A 23 -6.22 11.63 -2.36
C GLY A 23 -7.56 11.03 -2.82
N LEU A 24 -7.82 9.75 -2.53
CA LEU A 24 -9.04 9.06 -2.95
C LEU A 24 -10.22 9.35 -2.02
N GLY A 25 -11.44 9.30 -2.55
CA GLY A 25 -12.63 9.26 -1.71
C GLY A 25 -12.74 7.94 -0.92
N ARG A 26 -13.38 7.96 0.26
CA ARG A 26 -13.57 6.78 1.14
C ARG A 26 -14.01 5.54 0.38
N SER A 27 -15.08 5.63 -0.40
CA SER A 27 -15.63 4.48 -1.14
C SER A 27 -14.63 3.89 -2.13
N LYS A 28 -14.00 4.76 -2.95
CA LYS A 28 -12.99 4.34 -3.93
C LYS A 28 -11.76 3.73 -3.27
N ALA A 29 -11.32 4.23 -2.12
CA ALA A 29 -10.18 3.68 -1.40
C ALA A 29 -10.48 2.25 -0.93
N TYR A 30 -11.68 2.00 -0.38
CA TYR A 30 -12.08 0.65 0.02
C TYR A 30 -12.22 -0.30 -1.17
N GLU A 31 -12.89 0.12 -2.25
CA GLU A 31 -12.99 -0.68 -3.49
C GLU A 31 -11.62 -0.98 -4.08
N PHE A 32 -10.71 0.00 -4.10
CA PHE A 32 -9.36 -0.17 -4.61
C PHE A 32 -8.57 -1.19 -3.78
N ILE A 33 -8.55 -1.04 -2.45
CA ILE A 33 -7.85 -1.97 -1.57
C ILE A 33 -8.45 -3.39 -1.65
N GLU A 34 -9.76 -3.50 -1.81
CA GLU A 34 -10.44 -4.78 -1.99
C GLU A 34 -10.05 -5.44 -3.31
N ASN A 35 -10.09 -4.70 -4.43
CA ASN A 35 -9.64 -5.19 -5.73
C ASN A 35 -8.17 -5.63 -5.69
N VAL A 36 -7.28 -4.83 -5.10
CA VAL A 36 -5.86 -5.19 -4.92
C VAL A 36 -5.71 -6.41 -4.01
N TYR A 37 -6.56 -6.59 -3.00
CA TYR A 37 -6.55 -7.79 -2.16
C TYR A 37 -6.92 -9.06 -2.95
N TYR A 38 -7.93 -8.98 -3.83
CA TYR A 38 -8.34 -10.10 -4.69
C TYR A 38 -7.33 -10.39 -5.80
N ASP A 39 -6.89 -9.36 -6.53
CA ASP A 39 -5.97 -9.49 -7.67
C ASP A 39 -4.52 -9.72 -7.23
N ARG A 40 -4.19 -9.32 -5.99
CA ARG A 40 -2.83 -9.30 -5.40
C ARG A 40 -1.80 -8.49 -6.19
N LYS A 41 -2.30 -7.58 -7.04
CA LYS A 41 -1.53 -6.60 -7.82
C LYS A 41 -2.21 -5.25 -7.66
N PRO A 42 -1.46 -4.14 -7.73
CA PRO A 42 0.00 -4.05 -7.95
C PRO A 42 0.84 -4.38 -6.70
N PHE A 43 0.26 -4.29 -5.50
CA PHE A 43 0.94 -4.58 -4.24
C PHE A 43 0.15 -5.56 -3.37
N ARG A 44 0.78 -6.06 -2.31
CA ARG A 44 0.15 -7.02 -1.40
C ARG A 44 -0.71 -6.31 -0.36
N VAL A 45 -1.90 -6.84 -0.10
CA VAL A 45 -2.78 -6.39 1.00
C VAL A 45 -3.02 -7.55 1.95
N LEU A 46 -2.98 -7.28 3.25
CA LEU A 46 -3.26 -8.24 4.31
C LEU A 46 -4.62 -7.90 4.95
N LYS A 47 -5.58 -8.82 4.87
CA LYS A 47 -6.85 -8.71 5.59
C LYS A 47 -6.71 -9.36 6.96
N ILE A 48 -6.79 -8.57 8.02
CA ILE A 48 -6.72 -9.02 9.41
C ILE A 48 -8.09 -8.75 10.05
N GLY A 49 -8.90 -9.79 10.16
CA GLY A 49 -10.29 -9.68 10.62
C GLY A 49 -11.12 -8.79 9.69
N ARG A 50 -11.59 -7.65 10.21
CA ARG A 50 -12.37 -6.65 9.45
C ARG A 50 -11.53 -5.49 8.90
N SER A 51 -10.22 -5.47 9.16
CA SER A 51 -9.33 -4.38 8.76
C SER A 51 -8.36 -4.83 7.68
N TYR A 52 -8.07 -3.93 6.73
CA TYR A 52 -6.99 -4.10 5.77
C TYR A 52 -5.70 -3.44 6.29
N ARG A 53 -4.58 -4.09 6.02
CA ARG A 53 -3.22 -3.64 6.31
C ARG A 53 -2.39 -3.75 5.04
N ILE A 54 -1.80 -2.63 4.64
CA ILE A 54 -1.02 -2.53 3.41
C ILE A 54 0.45 -2.36 3.82
N PRO A 55 1.36 -3.29 3.51
CA PRO A 55 2.77 -3.12 3.82
C PRO A 55 3.33 -1.87 3.13
N CYS A 56 3.92 -0.97 3.91
CA CYS A 56 4.40 0.32 3.40
C CYS A 56 5.45 0.11 2.30
N ASN A 57 6.36 -0.84 2.47
CA ASN A 57 7.39 -1.16 1.48
C ASN A 57 6.77 -1.57 0.12
N SER A 58 5.75 -2.44 0.12
CA SER A 58 5.10 -2.87 -1.12
C SER A 58 4.32 -1.73 -1.79
N PHE A 59 3.64 -0.90 -1.00
CA PHE A 59 2.92 0.26 -1.51
C PHE A 59 3.87 1.32 -2.06
N ASP A 60 4.96 1.61 -1.35
CA ASP A 60 5.95 2.62 -1.74
C ASP A 60 6.66 2.21 -3.04
N ARG A 61 7.05 0.94 -3.18
CA ARG A 61 7.61 0.42 -4.44
C ARG A 61 6.65 0.59 -5.62
N TRP A 62 5.36 0.31 -5.40
CA TRP A 62 4.35 0.56 -6.43
C TRP A 62 4.20 2.07 -6.74
N LEU A 63 4.14 2.92 -5.71
CA LEU A 63 3.97 4.36 -5.86
C LEU A 63 5.15 5.01 -6.60
N ASN A 64 6.37 4.50 -6.38
CA ASN A 64 7.57 4.94 -7.09
C ASN A 64 7.63 4.45 -8.55
N GLY A 65 6.69 3.60 -9.00
CA GLY A 65 6.59 3.16 -10.39
C GLY A 65 7.59 2.06 -10.79
N ASP A 66 8.12 1.28 -9.84
CA ASP A 66 9.07 0.19 -10.10
C ASP A 66 8.50 -0.91 -11.04
N GLU A 67 7.18 -0.95 -11.24
CA GLU A 67 6.49 -1.94 -12.09
C GLU A 67 6.39 -1.56 -13.58
N GLU A 68 6.72 -0.34 -13.98
CA GLU A 68 6.51 0.12 -15.38
C GLU A 68 7.67 -0.22 -16.34
N ARG A 69 8.71 -0.90 -15.86
CA ARG A 69 9.90 -1.24 -16.66
C ARG A 69 9.80 -2.56 -17.43
N GLU A 70 8.85 -3.45 -17.14
CA GLU A 70 8.76 -4.76 -17.81
C GLU A 70 7.90 -4.78 -19.09
N ARG A 71 7.02 -3.78 -19.31
CA ARG A 71 6.17 -3.77 -20.53
C ARG A 71 6.85 -3.19 -21.77
N VAL A 72 7.90 -2.39 -21.60
CA VAL A 72 8.60 -1.71 -22.72
C VAL A 72 9.66 -2.57 -23.42
N ARG A 73 9.84 -3.83 -23.02
CA ARG A 73 10.80 -4.76 -23.66
C ARG A 73 10.14 -5.79 -24.58
N ALA A 74 8.82 -5.72 -24.77
CA ALA A 74 8.07 -6.68 -25.57
C ALA A 74 7.65 -6.15 -26.96
N GLU A 75 8.18 -5.00 -27.40
CA GLU A 75 7.97 -4.46 -28.75
C GLU A 75 9.30 -4.32 -29.51
#